data_AF-A0A226CWE9-F1
#
_entry.id   AF-A0A226CWE9-F1
#
_cell.length_a   1.000
_cell.length_b   1.000
_cell.length_c   1.000
_cell.angle_alpha   90.00
_cell.angle_beta   90.00
_cell.angle_gamma   90.00
#
_symmetry.space_group_name_H-M   'P 1'
#
loop_
_entity.id
_entity.type
_entity.pdbx_description
1 polymer ?
#
loop_
_entity_poly.entity_id
_entity_poly.type
_entity_poly.pdbx_seq_one_letter_code
_entity_poly.pdbx_strand_id
1 'polypeptide(L)'
;MRLFLSFSLLLAYGSLTHGQWNTITRYATENGGTTGGQGGDTIYVSNEAQLVAAVTGDDPRIVKITSNIALSAVVRPGSNKSILGAGPTAGVTGSGFYIRRQRNVIICGLKISYAIAPDDGVSIDESTNVWVDHNEFFADREHRKDYYDGQLDVKHAADFITVSRNKFHDSYKTSFIGHSDNNADEDTGKLRITYNNNWFTDVGSRLPSLRFGTGHIYNNLYERVDTSGINSRMGAQVLVERNVFIETVVPLTTNLDSARRIRCRAGERLG
;
A
#
# COMPACT_ATOMS: atom_id res chain seq x y z
N MET A 1 47.68 -42.23 7.81
CA MET A 1 46.71 -42.23 6.70
C MET A 1 45.32 -42.31 7.33
N ARG A 2 44.63 -41.19 7.55
CA ARG A 2 43.27 -41.15 8.13
C ARG A 2 42.27 -40.89 7.00
N LEU A 3 41.35 -41.85 6.81
CA LEU A 3 40.29 -41.83 5.82
C LEU A 3 39.15 -40.94 6.34
N PHE A 4 38.79 -39.88 5.61
CA PHE A 4 37.58 -39.08 5.89
C PHE A 4 36.43 -39.66 5.07
N LEU A 5 35.38 -40.16 5.73
CA LEU A 5 34.08 -40.40 5.11
C LEU A 5 33.33 -39.06 5.00
N SER A 6 33.05 -38.63 3.78
CA SER A 6 32.14 -37.52 3.51
C SER A 6 30.70 -38.02 3.56
N PHE A 7 29.89 -37.49 4.47
CA PHE A 7 28.43 -37.64 4.46
C PHE A 7 27.84 -36.49 3.63
N SER A 8 27.37 -36.79 2.43
CA SER A 8 26.59 -35.86 1.62
C SER A 8 25.15 -35.83 2.13
N LEU A 9 24.76 -34.76 2.82
CA LEU A 9 23.37 -34.48 3.19
C LEU A 9 22.64 -34.00 1.92
N LEU A 10 21.85 -34.87 1.30
CA LEU A 10 20.97 -34.50 0.20
C LEU A 10 19.76 -33.73 0.78
N LEU A 11 19.81 -32.40 0.77
CA LEU A 11 18.61 -31.58 1.06
C LEU A 11 17.62 -31.76 -0.09
N ALA A 12 16.54 -32.48 0.18
CA ALA A 12 15.36 -32.48 -0.68
C ALA A 12 14.74 -31.08 -0.64
N TYR A 13 14.97 -30.29 -1.68
CA TYR A 13 14.19 -29.08 -1.94
C TYR A 13 12.78 -29.53 -2.33
N GLY A 14 11.87 -29.52 -1.37
CA GLY A 14 10.44 -29.56 -1.67
C GLY A 14 10.10 -28.34 -2.54
N SER A 15 9.57 -28.59 -3.72
CA SER A 15 9.11 -27.57 -4.66
C SER A 15 7.97 -26.79 -4.00
N LEU A 16 8.27 -25.59 -3.48
CA LEU A 16 7.25 -24.64 -3.05
C LEU A 16 6.49 -24.20 -4.31
N THR A 17 5.25 -24.67 -4.45
CA THR A 17 4.35 -24.22 -5.51
C THR A 17 4.10 -22.72 -5.37
N HIS A 18 4.05 -22.02 -6.50
CA HIS A 18 3.83 -20.56 -6.68
C HIS A 18 2.55 -19.99 -6.03
N GLY A 19 1.80 -20.76 -5.24
CA GLY A 19 0.52 -20.39 -4.63
C GLY A 19 0.55 -19.85 -3.20
N GLN A 20 1.68 -19.90 -2.47
CA GLN A 20 1.73 -19.43 -1.07
C GLN A 20 2.07 -17.94 -0.91
N TRP A 21 2.62 -17.29 -1.95
CA TRP A 21 3.11 -15.90 -1.85
C TRP A 21 2.07 -14.84 -2.21
N ASN A 22 0.90 -15.21 -2.75
CA ASN A 22 -0.15 -14.28 -3.20
C ASN A 22 -1.45 -14.41 -2.38
N THR A 23 -1.34 -14.76 -1.10
CA THR A 23 -2.53 -14.79 -0.22
C THR A 23 -2.71 -13.41 0.43
N ILE A 24 -3.93 -12.88 0.34
CA ILE A 24 -4.36 -11.69 1.07
C ILE A 24 -4.43 -12.00 2.57
N THR A 25 -4.09 -11.02 3.41
CA THR A 25 -4.03 -11.19 4.87
C THR A 25 -4.72 -10.06 5.59
N ARG A 26 -5.13 -10.30 6.85
CA ARG A 26 -5.62 -9.28 7.80
C ARG A 26 -6.85 -8.51 7.30
N TYR A 27 -6.91 -7.19 7.49
CA TYR A 27 -8.17 -6.46 7.46
C TYR A 27 -8.92 -6.57 6.13
N ALA A 28 -8.25 -6.71 4.99
CA ALA A 28 -8.94 -6.90 3.71
C ALA A 28 -9.57 -8.31 3.55
N THR A 29 -9.21 -9.29 4.38
CA THR A 29 -9.89 -10.60 4.45
C THR A 29 -11.19 -10.56 5.26
N GLU A 30 -11.35 -9.53 6.10
CA GLU A 30 -12.53 -9.37 6.95
C GLU A 30 -13.69 -8.77 6.15
N ASN A 31 -14.85 -8.58 6.79
CA ASN A 31 -16.02 -7.94 6.16
C ASN A 31 -16.52 -8.62 4.86
N GLY A 32 -16.33 -9.94 4.75
CA GLY A 32 -16.67 -10.68 3.53
C GLY A 32 -15.52 -10.81 2.51
N GLY A 33 -14.36 -10.23 2.81
CA GLY A 33 -13.12 -10.42 2.06
C GLY A 33 -12.99 -9.56 0.80
N THR A 34 -11.85 -9.73 0.13
CA THR A 34 -11.52 -9.07 -1.15
C THR A 34 -11.11 -10.12 -2.17
N THR A 35 -11.90 -10.24 -3.24
CA THR A 35 -11.70 -11.14 -4.38
C THR A 35 -11.50 -10.38 -5.71
N GLY A 36 -11.69 -9.06 -5.70
CA GLY A 36 -11.58 -8.20 -6.87
C GLY A 36 -12.56 -8.60 -7.97
N GLY A 37 -12.04 -8.76 -9.18
CA GLY A 37 -12.78 -9.15 -10.38
C GLY A 37 -12.94 -10.65 -10.59
N GLN A 38 -12.73 -11.49 -9.57
CA GLN A 38 -12.90 -12.94 -9.68
C GLN A 38 -14.28 -13.30 -10.24
N GLY A 39 -14.32 -14.21 -11.22
CA GLY A 39 -15.55 -14.63 -11.91
C GLY A 39 -15.97 -13.71 -13.06
N GLY A 40 -15.28 -12.59 -13.25
CA GLY A 40 -15.48 -11.67 -14.38
C GLY A 40 -14.57 -11.93 -15.57
N ASP A 41 -14.78 -11.15 -16.63
CA ASP A 41 -13.95 -11.18 -17.84
C ASP A 41 -12.52 -10.70 -17.56
N THR A 42 -11.56 -11.24 -18.31
CA THR A 42 -10.19 -10.72 -18.35
C THR A 42 -10.00 -9.83 -19.58
N ILE A 43 -9.65 -8.56 -19.36
CA ILE A 43 -9.37 -7.57 -20.41
C ILE A 43 -7.91 -7.13 -20.31
N TYR A 44 -7.21 -7.07 -21.44
CA TYR A 44 -5.86 -6.52 -21.52
C TYR A 44 -5.90 -5.10 -22.06
N VAL A 45 -5.15 -4.18 -21.44
CA VAL A 45 -5.14 -2.76 -21.79
C VAL A 45 -3.71 -2.25 -21.90
N SER A 46 -3.47 -1.35 -22.85
CA SER A 46 -2.15 -0.76 -23.11
C SER A 46 -2.15 0.77 -23.28
N ASN A 47 -3.32 1.40 -23.15
CA ASN A 47 -3.48 2.86 -23.18
C ASN A 47 -4.60 3.32 -22.22
N GLU A 48 -4.62 4.63 -21.96
CA GLU A 48 -5.52 5.25 -20.99
C GLU A 48 -7.00 5.01 -21.31
N ALA A 49 -7.42 5.19 -22.57
CA ALA A 49 -8.82 5.02 -22.97
C ALA A 49 -9.33 3.58 -22.71
N GLN A 50 -8.50 2.58 -23.03
CA GLN A 50 -8.81 1.18 -22.73
C GLN A 50 -8.88 0.92 -21.23
N LEU A 51 -7.92 1.45 -20.45
CA LEU A 51 -7.91 1.29 -19.00
C LEU A 51 -9.17 1.87 -18.36
N VAL A 52 -9.53 3.12 -18.70
CA VAL A 52 -10.72 3.80 -18.18
C VAL A 52 -11.99 3.02 -18.52
N ALA A 53 -12.15 2.60 -19.78
CA ALA A 53 -13.29 1.80 -20.20
C ALA A 53 -13.36 0.45 -19.48
N ALA A 54 -12.21 -0.18 -19.22
CA ALA A 54 -12.14 -1.47 -18.56
C ALA A 54 -12.50 -1.40 -17.08
N VAL A 55 -12.12 -0.33 -16.35
CA VAL A 55 -12.31 -0.25 -14.89
C VAL A 55 -13.62 0.42 -14.47
N THR A 56 -14.35 1.04 -15.40
CA THR A 56 -15.64 1.71 -15.12
C THR A 56 -16.76 0.71 -14.83
N GLY A 57 -17.67 1.07 -13.92
CA GLY A 57 -18.82 0.26 -13.51
C GLY A 57 -18.46 -0.81 -12.47
N ASP A 58 -19.44 -1.58 -12.02
CA ASP A 58 -19.30 -2.48 -10.85
C ASP A 58 -19.23 -3.97 -11.20
N ASP A 59 -19.38 -4.32 -12.48
CA ASP A 59 -19.30 -5.71 -12.93
C ASP A 59 -17.91 -6.31 -12.63
N PRO A 60 -17.81 -7.53 -12.10
CA PRO A 60 -16.53 -8.17 -11.86
C PRO A 60 -15.65 -8.15 -13.12
N ARG A 61 -14.40 -7.68 -13.00
CA ARG A 61 -13.46 -7.70 -14.12
C ARG A 61 -12.00 -7.75 -13.69
N ILE A 62 -11.23 -8.56 -14.40
CA ILE A 62 -9.78 -8.63 -14.30
C ILE A 62 -9.17 -7.78 -15.42
N VAL A 63 -8.60 -6.63 -15.08
CA VAL A 63 -7.98 -5.70 -16.02
C VAL A 63 -6.47 -5.85 -15.94
N LYS A 64 -5.86 -6.37 -17.00
CA LYS A 64 -4.41 -6.60 -17.10
C LYS A 64 -3.74 -5.47 -17.90
N ILE A 65 -2.94 -4.66 -17.22
CA ILE A 65 -2.14 -3.60 -17.84
C ILE A 65 -0.87 -4.20 -18.43
N THR A 66 -0.57 -3.94 -19.70
CA THR A 66 0.56 -4.56 -20.43
C THR A 66 1.73 -3.61 -20.70
N SER A 67 1.54 -2.31 -20.48
CA SER A 67 2.52 -1.25 -20.72
C SER A 67 2.54 -0.25 -19.56
N ASN A 68 3.47 0.70 -19.59
CA ASN A 68 3.40 1.87 -18.72
C ASN A 68 2.51 2.93 -19.39
N ILE A 69 1.34 3.19 -18.82
CA ILE A 69 0.33 4.09 -19.40
C ILE A 69 0.49 5.49 -18.81
N ALA A 70 0.78 6.48 -19.66
CA ALA A 70 0.71 7.88 -19.25
C ALA A 70 -0.76 8.28 -19.07
N LEU A 71 -1.09 8.83 -17.91
CA LEU A 71 -2.43 9.30 -17.56
C LEU A 71 -2.52 10.81 -17.71
N SER A 72 -3.59 11.27 -18.35
CA SER A 72 -3.97 12.68 -18.43
C SER A 72 -4.86 13.11 -17.26
N ALA A 73 -5.48 12.15 -16.57
CA ALA A 73 -6.28 12.37 -15.38
C ALA A 73 -6.33 11.11 -14.49
N VAL A 74 -6.75 11.28 -13.23
CA VAL A 74 -6.93 10.17 -12.30
C VAL A 74 -7.95 9.15 -12.80
N VAL A 75 -7.58 7.88 -12.77
CA VAL A 75 -8.44 6.77 -13.16
C VAL A 75 -9.36 6.42 -11.99
N ARG A 76 -10.66 6.19 -12.27
CA ARG A 76 -11.68 5.92 -11.23
C ARG A 76 -12.28 4.52 -11.39
N PRO A 77 -11.67 3.48 -10.82
CA PRO A 77 -12.23 2.14 -10.83
C PRO A 77 -13.57 2.10 -10.09
N GLY A 78 -14.53 1.31 -10.60
CA GLY A 78 -15.70 0.90 -9.83
C GLY A 78 -15.43 -0.33 -8.96
N SER A 79 -16.48 -0.92 -8.40
CA SER A 79 -16.39 -2.08 -7.51
C SER A 79 -16.02 -3.37 -8.27
N ASN A 80 -15.55 -4.39 -7.55
CA ASN A 80 -15.24 -5.73 -8.10
C ASN A 80 -14.20 -5.71 -9.23
N LYS A 81 -13.09 -5.00 -9.02
CA LYS A 81 -12.00 -4.90 -10.00
C LYS A 81 -10.73 -5.55 -9.50
N SER A 82 -10.06 -6.31 -10.36
CA SER A 82 -8.66 -6.67 -10.19
C SER A 82 -7.84 -5.97 -11.27
N ILE A 83 -7.12 -4.93 -10.90
CA ILE A 83 -6.23 -4.18 -11.79
C ILE A 83 -4.82 -4.71 -11.59
N LEU A 84 -4.34 -5.48 -12.56
CA LEU A 84 -3.17 -6.32 -12.43
C LEU A 84 -2.10 -5.95 -13.47
N GLY A 85 -0.83 -5.96 -13.08
CA GLY A 85 0.26 -5.91 -14.04
C GLY A 85 0.41 -7.22 -14.80
N ALA A 86 0.58 -7.14 -16.12
CA ALA A 86 0.85 -8.30 -16.96
C ALA A 86 2.35 -8.61 -17.12
N GLY A 87 3.23 -7.73 -16.62
CA GLY A 87 4.67 -7.84 -16.78
C GLY A 87 5.44 -6.72 -16.08
N PRO A 88 6.78 -6.73 -16.13
CA PRO A 88 7.65 -5.83 -15.34
C PRO A 88 7.61 -4.35 -15.76
N THR A 89 6.97 -4.05 -16.90
CA THR A 89 6.76 -2.68 -17.41
C THR A 89 5.34 -2.19 -17.21
N ALA A 90 4.44 -3.02 -16.67
CA ALA A 90 3.04 -2.68 -16.47
C ALA A 90 2.91 -1.60 -15.39
N GLY A 91 2.18 -0.54 -15.70
CA GLY A 91 2.08 0.58 -14.78
C GLY A 91 1.27 1.75 -15.29
N VAL A 92 1.21 2.78 -14.47
CA VAL A 92 0.68 4.10 -14.81
C VAL A 92 1.66 5.19 -14.37
N THR A 93 1.70 6.29 -15.11
CA THR A 93 2.54 7.44 -14.79
C THR A 93 1.82 8.78 -14.99
N GLY A 94 2.19 9.81 -14.22
CA GLY A 94 1.64 11.17 -14.33
C GLY A 94 0.41 11.41 -13.45
N SER A 95 -0.34 10.37 -13.11
CA SER A 95 -1.48 10.35 -12.19
C SER A 95 -1.62 8.93 -11.62
N GLY A 96 -2.75 8.61 -10.99
CA GLY A 96 -2.97 7.35 -10.29
C GLY A 96 -4.41 6.83 -10.35
N PHE A 97 -4.79 6.10 -9.31
CA PHE A 97 -6.13 5.54 -9.15
C PHE A 97 -6.87 6.22 -7.99
N TYR A 98 -8.13 6.55 -8.20
CA TYR A 98 -9.01 7.04 -7.14
C TYR A 98 -10.23 6.13 -6.96
N ILE A 99 -10.13 5.28 -5.94
CA ILE A 99 -11.18 4.35 -5.54
C ILE A 99 -12.07 5.08 -4.52
N ARG A 100 -13.21 5.62 -4.99
CA ARG A 100 -14.15 6.37 -4.13
C ARG A 100 -15.52 5.71 -4.09
N ARG A 101 -16.03 5.43 -2.89
CA ARG A 101 -17.32 4.76 -2.65
C ARG A 101 -17.44 3.40 -3.34
N GLN A 102 -16.34 2.65 -3.35
CA GLN A 102 -16.28 1.34 -3.98
C GLN A 102 -15.99 0.25 -2.97
N ARG A 103 -16.16 -0.99 -3.41
CA ARG A 103 -15.79 -2.15 -2.63
C ARG A 103 -15.12 -3.22 -3.49
N ASN A 104 -14.32 -4.06 -2.84
CA ASN A 104 -13.78 -5.28 -3.44
C ASN A 104 -12.88 -4.98 -4.63
N VAL A 105 -11.78 -4.26 -4.37
CA VAL A 105 -10.82 -3.84 -5.41
C VAL A 105 -9.42 -4.34 -5.09
N ILE A 106 -8.73 -4.87 -6.10
CA ILE A 106 -7.33 -5.30 -6.02
C ILE A 106 -6.52 -4.45 -7.00
N ILE A 107 -5.43 -3.85 -6.52
CA ILE A 107 -4.39 -3.23 -7.35
C ILE A 107 -3.10 -4.01 -7.10
N CYS A 108 -2.58 -4.70 -8.12
CA CYS A 108 -1.44 -5.58 -7.92
C CYS A 108 -0.45 -5.65 -9.08
N GLY A 109 0.84 -5.65 -8.76
CA GLY A 109 1.92 -5.85 -9.74
C GLY A 109 2.18 -4.67 -10.67
N LEU A 110 1.84 -3.44 -10.27
CA LEU A 110 2.00 -2.25 -11.09
C LEU A 110 3.17 -1.38 -10.64
N LYS A 111 3.79 -0.69 -11.61
CA LYS A 111 4.58 0.52 -11.37
C LYS A 111 3.65 1.72 -11.40
N ILE A 112 3.54 2.47 -10.32
CA ILE A 112 2.66 3.64 -10.18
C ILE A 112 3.56 4.83 -9.87
N SER A 113 3.73 5.73 -10.83
CA SER A 113 4.77 6.75 -10.71
C SER A 113 4.38 8.17 -11.09
N TYR A 114 5.14 9.12 -10.53
CA TYR A 114 5.06 10.54 -10.87
C TYR A 114 3.63 11.11 -10.83
N ALA A 115 2.82 10.72 -9.82
CA ALA A 115 1.50 11.27 -9.61
C ALA A 115 1.61 12.76 -9.23
N ILE A 116 1.26 13.63 -10.18
CA ILE A 116 1.38 15.08 -10.01
C ILE A 116 0.26 15.58 -9.12
N ALA A 117 0.60 16.42 -8.13
CA ALA A 117 -0.40 17.01 -7.25
C ALA A 117 -1.50 17.73 -8.08
N PRO A 118 -2.78 17.59 -7.73
CA PRO A 118 -3.30 17.05 -6.46
C PRO A 118 -3.59 15.53 -6.47
N ASP A 119 -3.18 14.80 -7.51
CA ASP A 119 -3.45 13.37 -7.59
C ASP A 119 -2.44 12.58 -6.75
N ASP A 120 -2.94 11.53 -6.09
CA ASP A 120 -2.12 10.52 -5.41
C ASP A 120 -1.90 9.32 -6.33
N GLY A 121 -0.87 8.51 -6.07
CA GLY A 121 -0.66 7.25 -6.81
C GLY A 121 -1.86 6.29 -6.66
N VAL A 122 -2.32 6.09 -5.42
CA VAL A 122 -3.59 5.43 -5.10
C VAL A 122 -4.29 6.20 -3.99
N SER A 123 -5.48 6.71 -4.26
CA SER A 123 -6.36 7.33 -3.26
C SER A 123 -7.57 6.42 -3.01
N ILE A 124 -7.90 6.15 -1.74
CA ILE A 124 -9.01 5.29 -1.33
C ILE A 124 -9.91 6.06 -0.35
N ASP A 125 -11.09 6.46 -0.80
CA ASP A 125 -12.05 7.23 0.00
C ASP A 125 -13.39 6.52 0.10
N GLU A 126 -14.01 6.54 1.27
CA GLU A 126 -15.36 6.00 1.49
C GLU A 126 -15.52 4.56 0.97
N SER A 127 -14.43 3.78 0.93
CA SER A 127 -14.36 2.49 0.25
C SER A 127 -13.96 1.37 1.20
N THR A 128 -14.36 0.14 0.90
CA THR A 128 -14.09 -1.02 1.76
C THR A 128 -13.50 -2.21 1.02
N ASN A 129 -12.74 -3.05 1.73
CA ASN A 129 -12.20 -4.29 1.16
C ASN A 129 -11.33 -4.00 -0.09
N VAL A 130 -10.23 -3.29 0.13
CA VAL A 130 -9.26 -2.96 -0.93
C VAL A 130 -7.90 -3.57 -0.59
N TRP A 131 -7.27 -4.18 -1.59
CA TRP A 131 -5.96 -4.80 -1.46
C TRP A 131 -4.97 -4.20 -2.46
N VAL A 132 -3.90 -3.61 -1.94
CA VAL A 132 -2.82 -3.01 -2.71
C VAL A 132 -1.56 -3.84 -2.50
N ASP A 133 -1.15 -4.62 -3.51
CA ASP A 133 -0.16 -5.69 -3.37
C ASP A 133 0.93 -5.70 -4.45
N HIS A 134 2.20 -5.96 -4.11
CA HIS A 134 3.27 -6.10 -5.11
C HIS A 134 3.43 -4.93 -6.10
N ASN A 135 3.07 -3.72 -5.71
CA ASN A 135 3.26 -2.53 -6.54
C ASN A 135 4.58 -1.83 -6.21
N GLU A 136 5.10 -1.08 -7.17
CA GLU A 136 6.21 -0.16 -6.99
C GLU A 136 5.69 1.27 -7.15
N PHE A 137 5.78 2.07 -6.08
CA PHE A 137 5.39 3.46 -6.04
C PHE A 137 6.64 4.34 -6.02
N PHE A 138 6.73 5.30 -6.93
CA PHE A 138 7.87 6.21 -6.97
C PHE A 138 7.60 7.53 -7.68
N ALA A 139 8.41 8.54 -7.39
CA ALA A 139 8.46 9.77 -8.16
C ALA A 139 9.93 10.17 -8.31
N ASP A 140 10.24 11.45 -8.12
CA ASP A 140 11.59 11.92 -7.86
C ASP A 140 11.58 12.82 -6.62
N ARG A 141 12.79 13.11 -6.13
CA ARG A 141 13.02 14.04 -5.01
C ARG A 141 13.73 15.32 -5.45
N GLU A 142 13.80 15.56 -6.75
CA GLU A 142 14.45 16.73 -7.35
C GLU A 142 13.53 17.96 -7.32
N HIS A 143 12.23 17.73 -7.23
CA HIS A 143 11.23 18.78 -7.04
C HIS A 143 11.01 19.13 -5.55
N ARG A 144 10.26 20.21 -5.29
CA ARG A 144 9.83 20.54 -3.93
C ARG A 144 8.80 19.53 -3.42
N LYS A 145 8.72 19.42 -2.09
CA LYS A 145 7.86 18.48 -1.34
C LYS A 145 6.42 18.34 -1.85
N ASP A 146 5.81 19.40 -2.36
CA ASP A 146 4.40 19.43 -2.75
C ASP A 146 4.15 19.38 -4.26
N TYR A 147 5.18 19.14 -5.07
CA TYR A 147 5.01 18.96 -6.52
C TYR A 147 4.30 17.64 -6.85
N TYR A 148 4.75 16.54 -6.23
CA TYR A 148 4.02 15.28 -6.18
C TYR A 148 3.25 15.17 -4.86
N ASP A 149 2.10 14.49 -4.87
CA ASP A 149 1.35 14.24 -3.63
C ASP A 149 1.65 12.87 -3.01
N GLY A 150 0.67 12.24 -2.36
CA GLY A 150 0.82 10.95 -1.70
C GLY A 150 1.01 9.81 -2.69
N GLN A 151 1.78 8.79 -2.29
CA GLN A 151 1.86 7.55 -3.05
C GLN A 151 0.62 6.68 -2.81
N LEU A 152 0.17 6.58 -1.56
CA LEU A 152 -1.03 5.85 -1.19
C LEU A 152 -1.75 6.52 -0.02
N ASP A 153 -2.93 7.06 -0.25
CA ASP A 153 -3.74 7.65 0.79
C ASP A 153 -5.08 6.94 1.00
N VAL A 154 -5.55 6.93 2.25
CA VAL A 154 -6.82 6.31 2.65
C VAL A 154 -7.58 7.28 3.56
N LYS A 155 -8.71 7.80 3.10
CA LYS A 155 -9.41 8.92 3.76
C LYS A 155 -10.92 8.59 3.88
N HIS A 156 -11.65 9.50 4.52
CA HIS A 156 -13.12 9.52 4.54
C HIS A 156 -13.76 8.16 4.86
N ALA A 157 -13.56 7.68 6.09
CA ALA A 157 -14.15 6.44 6.59
C ALA A 157 -13.88 5.16 5.76
N ALA A 158 -12.90 5.18 4.84
CA ALA A 158 -12.46 3.95 4.17
C ALA A 158 -12.00 2.90 5.20
N ASP A 159 -12.17 1.62 4.87
CA ASP A 159 -12.05 0.57 5.88
C ASP A 159 -11.68 -0.79 5.29
N PHE A 160 -11.16 -1.70 6.12
CA PHE A 160 -10.77 -3.05 5.68
C PHE A 160 -9.75 -3.06 4.54
N ILE A 161 -8.61 -2.40 4.76
CA ILE A 161 -7.58 -2.19 3.76
C ILE A 161 -6.34 -3.03 4.09
N THR A 162 -5.69 -3.58 3.08
CA THR A 162 -4.37 -4.23 3.23
C THR A 162 -3.42 -3.75 2.15
N VAL A 163 -2.25 -3.31 2.60
CA VAL A 163 -1.14 -2.83 1.78
C VAL A 163 0.03 -3.77 2.03
N SER A 164 0.34 -4.64 1.06
CA SER A 164 1.35 -5.69 1.25
C SER A 164 2.37 -5.79 0.13
N ARG A 165 3.63 -6.09 0.47
CA ARG A 165 4.67 -6.39 -0.53
C ARG A 165 4.90 -5.29 -1.57
N ASN A 166 4.54 -4.05 -1.26
CA ASN A 166 4.81 -2.91 -2.13
C ASN A 166 6.19 -2.33 -1.83
N LYS A 167 6.80 -1.71 -2.84
CA LYS A 167 7.99 -0.88 -2.68
C LYS A 167 7.59 0.58 -2.85
N PHE A 168 7.82 1.40 -1.84
CA PHE A 168 7.63 2.84 -1.85
C PHE A 168 8.99 3.50 -1.84
N HIS A 169 9.32 4.28 -2.87
CA HIS A 169 10.60 4.96 -2.93
C HIS A 169 10.57 6.33 -3.59
N ASP A 170 11.61 7.12 -3.37
CA ASP A 170 11.83 8.42 -4.01
C ASP A 170 10.63 9.37 -3.90
N SER A 171 10.13 9.60 -2.68
CA SER A 171 9.01 10.51 -2.42
C SER A 171 9.13 11.24 -1.08
N TYR A 172 8.65 12.49 -1.02
CA TYR A 172 8.55 13.22 0.25
C TYR A 172 7.31 12.85 1.08
N LYS A 173 6.19 12.54 0.42
CA LYS A 173 4.88 12.22 1.03
C LYS A 173 4.46 10.82 0.57
N THR A 174 4.52 9.84 1.46
CA THR A 174 4.29 8.44 1.07
C THR A 174 2.85 8.01 1.31
N SER A 175 2.42 7.82 2.58
CA SER A 175 1.11 7.22 2.85
C SER A 175 0.36 7.83 4.02
N PHE A 176 -0.77 8.47 3.72
CA PHE A 176 -1.55 9.28 4.66
C PHE A 176 -2.96 8.71 4.90
N ILE A 177 -3.27 8.43 6.18
CA ILE A 177 -4.49 7.74 6.58
C ILE A 177 -5.31 8.60 7.55
N GLY A 178 -6.52 8.97 7.13
CA GLY A 178 -7.38 9.95 7.79
C GLY A 178 -6.85 11.37 7.60
N HIS A 179 -7.47 12.17 6.73
CA HIS A 179 -6.85 13.37 6.15
C HIS A 179 -6.77 14.60 7.09
N SER A 180 -7.67 14.72 8.06
CA SER A 180 -7.85 15.94 8.87
C SER A 180 -7.98 15.64 10.35
N ASP A 181 -7.41 16.49 11.21
CA ASP A 181 -7.56 16.40 12.68
C ASP A 181 -9.03 16.64 13.12
N ASN A 182 -9.86 17.25 12.26
CA ASN A 182 -11.26 17.61 12.56
C ASN A 182 -12.28 16.61 11.97
N ASN A 183 -11.83 15.44 11.51
CA ASN A 183 -12.70 14.45 10.85
C ASN A 183 -13.09 13.27 11.74
N ALA A 184 -13.02 13.45 13.07
CA ALA A 184 -13.23 12.37 14.03
C ALA A 184 -14.63 11.72 13.90
N ASP A 185 -15.67 12.50 13.60
CA ASP A 185 -17.05 12.00 13.49
C ASP A 185 -17.22 11.00 12.34
N GLU A 186 -16.45 11.16 11.26
CA GLU A 186 -16.47 10.25 10.11
C GLU A 186 -15.49 9.08 10.31
N ASP A 187 -14.27 9.35 10.79
CA ASP A 187 -13.17 8.38 10.76
C ASP A 187 -13.09 7.47 12.00
N THR A 188 -13.70 7.84 13.12
CA THR A 188 -13.62 7.05 14.37
C THR A 188 -14.35 5.71 14.21
N GLY A 189 -13.65 4.62 14.51
CA GLY A 189 -14.17 3.25 14.35
C GLY A 189 -14.06 2.71 12.91
N LYS A 190 -13.42 3.46 12.01
CA LYS A 190 -13.09 3.09 10.62
C LYS A 190 -11.58 3.04 10.43
N LEU A 191 -11.10 3.13 9.18
CA LEU A 191 -9.68 3.18 8.83
C LEU A 191 -8.89 2.00 9.42
N ARG A 192 -9.45 0.78 9.36
CA ARG A 192 -8.72 -0.44 9.70
C ARG A 192 -7.81 -0.82 8.55
N ILE A 193 -6.51 -0.76 8.79
CA ILE A 193 -5.51 -0.92 7.76
C ILE A 193 -4.34 -1.80 8.21
N THR A 194 -3.89 -2.65 7.30
CA THR A 194 -2.69 -3.48 7.48
C THR A 194 -1.59 -3.03 6.53
N TYR A 195 -0.38 -2.88 7.06
CA TYR A 195 0.84 -2.78 6.26
C TYR A 195 1.73 -3.97 6.57
N ASN A 196 2.03 -4.81 5.58
CA ASN A 196 2.99 -5.88 5.78
C ASN A 196 3.93 -6.15 4.62
N ASN A 197 5.17 -6.57 4.93
CA ASN A 197 6.16 -6.94 3.93
C ASN A 197 6.45 -5.84 2.90
N ASN A 198 6.12 -4.58 3.18
CA ASN A 198 6.45 -3.47 2.30
C ASN A 198 7.90 -3.02 2.53
N TRP A 199 8.47 -2.40 1.50
CA TRP A 199 9.76 -1.74 1.57
C TRP A 199 9.60 -0.25 1.32
N PHE A 200 9.89 0.56 2.34
CA PHE A 200 9.95 2.01 2.25
C PHE A 200 11.42 2.43 2.18
N THR A 201 11.85 3.04 1.08
CA THR A 201 13.25 3.44 0.90
C THR A 201 13.41 4.81 0.26
N ASP A 202 14.33 5.63 0.77
CA ASP A 202 14.59 6.96 0.21
C ASP A 202 13.36 7.87 0.24
N VAL A 203 12.63 7.83 1.35
CA VAL A 203 11.35 8.53 1.54
C VAL A 203 11.39 9.53 2.69
N GLY A 204 10.58 10.58 2.59
CA GLY A 204 10.51 11.64 3.60
C GLY A 204 9.74 11.23 4.85
N SER A 205 8.42 11.06 4.72
CA SER A 205 7.52 10.88 5.86
C SER A 205 6.22 10.15 5.51
N ARG A 206 5.42 9.85 6.55
CA ARG A 206 4.10 9.21 6.49
C ARG A 206 4.18 7.74 6.09
N LEU A 207 4.76 6.87 6.93
CA LEU A 207 5.05 5.46 6.59
C LEU A 207 4.36 4.39 7.49
N PRO A 208 3.03 4.40 7.69
CA PRO A 208 2.06 5.43 7.35
C PRO A 208 1.95 6.48 8.46
N SER A 209 1.30 7.60 8.14
CA SER A 209 0.76 8.52 9.15
C SER A 209 -0.74 8.25 9.30
N LEU A 210 -1.17 7.80 10.48
CA LEU A 210 -2.52 7.33 10.75
C LEU A 210 -3.21 8.18 11.82
N ARG A 211 -4.42 8.66 11.50
CA ARG A 211 -5.36 9.27 12.44
C ARG A 211 -6.57 8.38 12.70
N PHE A 212 -7.10 8.41 13.92
CA PHE A 212 -8.34 7.79 14.42
C PHE A 212 -8.47 6.26 14.30
N GLY A 213 -7.98 5.67 13.22
CA GLY A 213 -8.16 4.27 12.85
C GLY A 213 -7.30 3.28 13.64
N THR A 214 -7.35 2.04 13.18
CA THR A 214 -6.61 0.92 13.77
C THR A 214 -5.63 0.32 12.76
N GLY A 215 -4.34 0.44 13.03
CA GLY A 215 -3.26 -0.06 12.17
C GLY A 215 -2.63 -1.34 12.70
N HIS A 216 -2.39 -2.31 11.82
CA HIS A 216 -1.45 -3.40 12.08
C HIS A 216 -0.30 -3.34 11.09
N ILE A 217 0.90 -3.04 11.60
CA ILE A 217 2.07 -2.74 10.78
C ILE A 217 3.17 -3.73 11.14
N TYR A 218 3.48 -4.66 10.26
CA TYR A 218 4.44 -5.72 10.57
C TYR A 218 5.30 -6.20 9.41
N ASN A 219 6.50 -6.71 9.71
CA ASN A 219 7.45 -7.23 8.71
C ASN A 219 7.79 -6.26 7.57
N ASN A 220 7.65 -4.95 7.77
CA ASN A 220 8.06 -3.96 6.79
C ASN A 220 9.54 -3.60 6.99
N LEU A 221 10.20 -3.25 5.89
CA LEU A 221 11.54 -2.69 5.87
C LEU A 221 11.43 -1.18 5.63
N TYR A 222 12.03 -0.40 6.52
CA TYR A 222 12.18 1.05 6.41
C TYR A 222 13.67 1.35 6.29
N GLU A 223 14.07 1.97 5.19
CA GLU A 223 15.47 2.26 4.87
C GLU A 223 15.60 3.72 4.42
N ARG A 224 16.59 4.47 4.91
CA ARG A 224 16.86 5.86 4.47
C ARG A 224 15.60 6.74 4.50
N VAL A 225 15.10 6.99 5.71
CA VAL A 225 13.88 7.77 5.94
C VAL A 225 14.23 9.11 6.59
N ASP A 226 14.00 10.22 5.87
CA ASP A 226 14.55 11.53 6.25
C ASP A 226 13.90 12.16 7.49
N THR A 227 12.59 11.95 7.68
CA THR A 227 11.83 12.64 8.72
C THR A 227 11.25 11.65 9.72
N SER A 228 10.32 10.79 9.29
CA SER A 228 9.63 9.89 10.21
C SER A 228 9.01 8.68 9.50
N GLY A 229 9.09 7.52 10.14
CA GLY A 229 8.38 6.32 9.76
C GLY A 229 6.90 6.36 10.16
N ILE A 230 6.52 5.48 11.08
CA ILE A 230 5.14 5.31 11.53
C ILE A 230 4.74 6.49 12.42
N ASN A 231 3.62 7.14 12.12
CA ASN A 231 3.09 8.24 12.92
C ASN A 231 1.65 7.95 13.36
N SER A 232 1.43 7.67 14.64
CA SER A 232 0.09 7.38 15.21
C SER A 232 -0.49 8.60 15.91
N ARG A 233 -1.61 9.11 15.39
CA ARG A 233 -2.15 10.44 15.71
C ARG A 233 -3.62 10.37 16.08
N MET A 234 -4.12 11.40 16.76
CA MET A 234 -5.57 11.66 16.92
C MET A 234 -6.39 10.45 17.42
N GLY A 235 -5.88 9.73 18.43
CA GLY A 235 -6.54 8.54 18.98
C GLY A 235 -6.31 7.23 18.24
N ALA A 236 -5.53 7.23 17.15
CA ALA A 236 -5.23 6.01 16.41
C ALA A 236 -4.55 4.95 17.29
N GLN A 237 -4.85 3.69 17.00
CA GLN A 237 -4.29 2.53 17.68
C GLN A 237 -3.46 1.73 16.69
N VAL A 238 -2.17 1.56 16.97
CA VAL A 238 -1.25 0.88 16.04
C VAL A 238 -0.48 -0.20 16.76
N LEU A 239 -0.57 -1.42 16.25
CA LEU A 239 0.30 -2.54 16.60
C LEU A 239 1.47 -2.58 15.62
N VAL A 240 2.70 -2.42 16.14
CA VAL A 240 3.94 -2.40 15.35
C VAL A 240 4.77 -3.63 15.72
N GLU A 241 4.97 -4.56 14.80
CA GLU A 241 5.62 -5.85 15.08
C GLU A 241 6.66 -6.23 14.02
N ARG A 242 7.87 -6.61 14.46
CA ARG A 242 8.89 -7.21 13.56
C ARG A 242 9.23 -6.36 12.31
N ASN A 243 9.14 -5.04 12.43
CA ASN A 243 9.61 -4.14 11.38
C ASN A 243 11.11 -3.86 11.57
N VAL A 244 11.81 -3.62 10.46
CA VAL A 244 13.23 -3.28 10.44
C VAL A 244 13.36 -1.81 10.04
N PHE A 245 14.14 -1.04 10.80
CA PHE A 245 14.40 0.37 10.53
C PHE A 245 15.91 0.58 10.39
N ILE A 246 16.34 0.99 9.20
CA ILE A 246 17.73 1.28 8.83
C ILE A 246 17.76 2.74 8.40
N GLU A 247 18.68 3.54 8.97
CA GLU A 247 18.85 4.95 8.60
C GLU A 247 17.51 5.74 8.61
N THR A 248 16.68 5.47 9.60
CA THR A 248 15.38 6.14 9.79
C THR A 248 15.46 7.13 10.93
N VAL A 249 15.27 8.42 10.65
CA VAL A 249 15.47 9.49 11.64
C VAL A 249 14.52 9.35 12.84
N VAL A 250 13.22 9.13 12.59
CA VAL A 250 12.23 8.83 13.65
C VAL A 250 11.41 7.60 13.28
N PRO A 251 11.75 6.39 13.77
CA PRO A 251 11.05 5.16 13.39
C PRO A 251 9.56 5.14 13.70
N LEU A 252 9.20 5.60 14.90
CA LEU A 252 7.84 5.63 15.41
C LEU A 252 7.62 6.92 16.19
N THR A 253 6.53 7.62 15.93
CA THR A 253 6.13 8.84 16.63
C THR A 253 4.62 8.94 16.85
N THR A 254 4.23 9.78 17.81
CA THR A 254 2.83 10.07 18.15
C THR A 254 2.52 11.56 18.32
N ASN A 255 3.51 12.41 18.03
CA ASN A 255 3.44 13.85 18.31
C ASN A 255 4.01 14.70 17.16
N LEU A 256 4.29 14.09 16.01
CA LEU A 256 4.63 14.82 14.79
C LEU A 256 3.34 15.21 14.07
N ASP A 257 3.26 16.46 13.60
CA ASP A 257 2.20 16.99 12.72
C ASP A 257 0.77 17.12 13.29
N SER A 258 0.51 16.88 14.60
CA SER A 258 -0.83 17.11 15.21
C SER A 258 -0.78 17.69 16.63
N ALA A 259 -1.88 18.35 17.02
CA ALA A 259 -2.00 19.02 18.31
C ALA A 259 -2.14 18.07 19.51
N ARG A 260 -2.67 16.85 19.33
CA ARG A 260 -2.93 15.89 20.42
C ARG A 260 -1.89 14.77 20.47
N ARG A 261 -1.14 14.70 21.58
CA ARG A 261 -0.10 13.68 21.85
C ARG A 261 -0.69 12.44 22.50
N ILE A 262 -0.31 11.24 22.06
CA ILE A 262 -0.70 9.95 22.69
C ILE A 262 0.54 9.27 23.28
N ARG A 263 0.39 8.62 24.45
CA ARG A 263 1.44 7.78 25.05
C ARG A 263 1.47 6.41 24.36
N CYS A 264 2.61 6.05 23.75
CA CYS A 264 2.87 4.68 23.31
C CYS A 264 3.08 3.75 24.52
N ARG A 265 2.55 2.52 24.46
CA ARG A 265 3.13 1.37 25.16
C ARG A 265 3.97 0.62 24.12
N ALA A 266 5.30 0.72 24.23
CA ALA A 266 6.18 -0.14 23.44
C ALA A 266 6.14 -1.55 24.03
N GLY A 267 5.87 -2.56 23.18
CA GLY A 267 6.14 -3.96 23.51
C GLY A 267 7.64 -4.20 23.64
N GLU A 268 8.01 -5.18 24.46
CA GLU A 268 9.36 -5.42 24.98
C GLU A 268 10.47 -5.33 23.92
N ARG A 269 11.54 -4.58 24.26
CA ARG A 269 12.84 -4.67 23.61
C ARG A 269 13.34 -6.11 23.77
N LEU A 270 13.47 -6.85 22.67
CA LEU A 270 14.36 -8.01 22.66
C LEU A 270 15.79 -7.46 22.64
N GLY A 271 16.56 -7.85 23.66
CA GLY A 271 17.93 -7.40 23.92
C GLY A 271 18.97 -7.96 22.97
#